data_AF-A0A3B9ZTS9-F1
#
_entry.id   AF-A0A3B9ZTS9-F1
#
_cell.length_a   1.000
_cell.length_b   1.000
_cell.length_c   1.000
_cell.angle_alpha   90.00
_cell.angle_beta   90.00
_cell.angle_gamma   90.00
#
_symmetry.space_group_name_H-M   'P 1'
#
loop_
_entity.id
_entity.type
_entity.pdbx_description
1 polymer ?
#
loop_
_entity_poly.entity_id
_entity_poly.type
_entity_poly.pdbx_seq_one_letter_code
_entity_poly.pdbx_strand_id
1 'polypeptide(L)'
;MYRRFDEAVLGFSRNIHEYFGGNRVVMIVFFLIVFTGPFIVWAVLGWTYLFLFLALVVANRLFVSLACRQNILYSILLHPFQMISFAIIISYNIFRRIKKDTTWKGRKISL
;
A
#
# COMPACT_ATOMS: atom_id res chain seq x y z
N MET A 1 -0.84 11.62 15.46
CA MET A 1 0.00 10.59 16.12
C MET A 1 1.44 10.67 15.64
N TYR A 2 1.68 10.81 14.33
CA TYR A 2 3.01 11.15 13.77
C TYR A 2 3.07 12.62 13.36
N ARG A 3 4.24 13.25 13.51
CA ARG A 3 4.46 14.66 13.14
C ARG A 3 5.10 14.82 11.77
N ARG A 4 5.77 13.77 11.29
CA ARG A 4 6.50 13.78 10.02
C ARG A 4 6.24 12.49 9.23
N PHE A 5 6.49 12.55 7.92
CA PHE A 5 6.28 11.43 7.01
C PHE A 5 7.18 10.23 7.32
N ASP A 6 8.44 10.49 7.67
CA ASP A 6 9.41 9.47 8.07
C ASP A 6 8.94 8.72 9.33
N GLU A 7 8.47 9.44 10.35
CA GLU A 7 7.90 8.82 11.55
C GLU A 7 6.70 7.91 11.20
N ALA A 8 5.83 8.37 10.30
CA ALA A 8 4.68 7.61 9.86
C ALA A 8 5.08 6.34 9.09
N VAL A 9 6.01 6.44 8.13
CA VAL A 9 6.53 5.29 7.38
C VAL A 9 7.15 4.27 8.32
N LEU A 10 7.95 4.72 9.31
CA LEU A 10 8.54 3.83 10.31
C LEU A 10 7.47 3.14 11.16
N GLY A 11 6.47 3.88 11.63
CA GLY A 11 5.37 3.33 12.41
C GLY A 11 4.54 2.30 11.65
N PHE A 12 4.08 2.65 10.44
CA PHE A 12 3.26 1.77 9.61
C PHE A 12 4.04 0.55 9.10
N SER A 13 5.31 0.73 8.70
CA SER A 13 6.12 -0.37 8.19
C SER A 13 6.34 -1.46 9.22
N ARG A 14 6.21 -1.18 10.52
CA ARG A 14 6.32 -2.23 11.55
C ARG A 14 5.18 -3.23 11.48
N ASN A 15 3.95 -2.76 11.29
CA ASN A 15 2.74 -3.59 11.46
C ASN A 15 1.98 -3.82 10.14
N ILE A 16 2.46 -3.32 9.01
CA ILE A 16 1.74 -3.43 7.73
C ILE A 16 1.37 -4.87 7.33
N HIS A 17 2.22 -5.84 7.66
CA HIS A 17 1.96 -7.26 7.41
C HIS A 17 0.82 -7.84 8.26
N GLU A 18 0.45 -7.20 9.38
CA GLU A 18 -0.68 -7.61 10.23
C GLU A 18 -2.03 -7.40 9.53
N TYR A 19 -2.14 -6.43 8.61
CA TYR A 19 -3.33 -6.29 7.75
C TYR A 19 -3.56 -7.51 6.84
N PHE A 20 -2.54 -8.36 6.68
CA PHE A 20 -2.56 -9.59 5.89
C PHE A 20 -2.45 -10.83 6.79
N GLY A 21 -2.99 -10.76 8.01
CA GLY A 21 -2.98 -11.86 8.98
C GLY A 21 -1.57 -12.21 9.48
N GLY A 22 -0.67 -11.23 9.51
CA GLY A 22 0.75 -11.43 9.87
C GLY A 22 1.59 -12.08 8.78
N ASN A 23 0.99 -12.45 7.64
CA ASN A 23 1.68 -13.15 6.57
C ASN A 23 2.26 -12.19 5.52
N ARG A 24 3.59 -12.05 5.53
CA ARG A 24 4.34 -11.18 4.61
C ARG A 24 4.30 -11.66 3.16
N VAL A 25 4.16 -12.96 2.92
CA VAL A 25 4.04 -13.50 1.55
C VAL A 25 2.73 -13.03 0.94
N VAL A 26 1.62 -13.13 1.69
CA VAL A 26 0.30 -12.66 1.25
C VAL A 26 0.34 -11.15 0.97
N MET A 27 0.96 -10.36 1.86
CA MET A 27 1.17 -8.93 1.65
C MET A 27 1.91 -8.63 0.35
N ILE A 28 3.03 -9.33 0.08
CA ILE A 28 3.84 -9.12 -1.12
C ILE A 28 3.07 -9.52 -2.38
N VAL A 29 2.39 -10.68 -2.36
CA VAL A 29 1.58 -11.15 -3.50
C VAL A 29 0.46 -10.15 -3.80
N PHE A 30 -0.25 -9.69 -2.77
CA PHE A 30 -1.28 -8.67 -2.93
C PHE A 30 -0.72 -7.36 -3.51
N PHE A 31 0.40 -6.89 -2.97
CA PHE A 31 1.07 -5.70 -3.46
C PHE A 31 1.45 -5.82 -4.94
N LEU A 32 2.06 -6.95 -5.34
CA LEU A 32 2.42 -7.21 -6.73
C LEU A 32 1.19 -7.19 -7.62
N ILE A 33 0.12 -7.88 -7.25
CA ILE A 33 -1.13 -7.90 -8.03
C ILE A 33 -1.69 -6.49 -8.24
N VAL A 34 -1.78 -5.68 -7.19
CA VAL A 34 -2.37 -4.34 -7.28
C VAL A 34 -1.45 -3.38 -8.03
N PHE A 35 -0.14 -3.47 -7.82
CA PHE A 35 0.83 -2.56 -8.42
C PHE A 35 1.06 -2.88 -9.91
N THR A 36 1.15 -4.15 -10.30
CA THR A 36 1.38 -4.56 -11.69
C THR A 36 0.09 -4.77 -12.48
N GLY A 37 -1.04 -4.97 -11.82
CA GLY A 37 -2.35 -5.21 -12.41
C GLY A 37 -2.70 -4.31 -13.60
N PRO A 38 -2.67 -2.96 -13.48
CA PRO A 38 -2.99 -2.08 -14.61
C PRO A 38 -2.04 -2.28 -15.80
N PHE A 39 -0.75 -2.53 -15.55
CA PHE A 39 0.23 -2.76 -16.62
C PHE A 39 0.02 -4.10 -17.32
N ILE A 40 -0.33 -5.15 -16.57
CA ILE A 40 -0.65 -6.47 -17.14
C ILE A 40 -1.91 -6.39 -17.99
N VAL A 41 -2.98 -5.75 -17.48
CA VAL A 41 -4.23 -5.56 -18.23
C VAL A 41 -3.95 -4.80 -19.53
N TRP A 42 -3.17 -3.73 -19.46
CA TRP A 42 -2.79 -2.97 -20.64
C TRP A 42 -1.98 -3.80 -21.65
N ALA A 43 -0.96 -4.51 -21.19
CA ALA A 43 -0.06 -5.28 -22.06
C ALA A 43 -0.78 -6.44 -22.76
N VAL A 44 -1.77 -7.07 -22.12
CA VAL A 44 -2.46 -8.26 -22.64
C VAL A 44 -3.74 -7.91 -23.38
N LEU A 45 -4.51 -6.93 -22.89
CA LEU A 45 -5.85 -6.62 -23.38
C LEU A 45 -5.94 -5.26 -24.09
N GLY A 46 -4.91 -4.42 -23.99
CA GLY A 46 -4.84 -3.12 -24.66
C GLY A 46 -5.58 -1.99 -23.92
N TRP A 47 -5.68 -0.84 -24.59
CA TRP A 47 -6.14 0.42 -24.01
C TRP A 47 -7.59 0.39 -23.52
N THR A 48 -8.50 -0.25 -24.27
CA THR A 48 -9.92 -0.33 -23.90
C THR A 48 -10.13 -0.95 -22.53
N TYR A 49 -9.46 -2.08 -22.26
CA TYR A 49 -9.57 -2.77 -20.98
C TYR A 49 -8.79 -2.07 -19.87
N LEU A 50 -7.71 -1.35 -20.18
CA LEU A 50 -7.05 -0.48 -19.21
C LEU A 50 -8.01 0.62 -18.73
N PHE A 51 -8.73 1.29 -19.63
CA PHE A 51 -9.69 2.33 -19.23
C PHE A 51 -10.85 1.75 -18.41
N LEU A 52 -11.36 0.57 -18.78
CA LEU A 52 -12.36 -0.14 -17.98
C LEU A 52 -11.82 -0.47 -16.58
N PHE A 53 -10.58 -0.98 -16.48
CA PHE A 53 -9.93 -1.28 -15.21
C PHE A 53 -9.78 -0.03 -14.34
N LEU A 54 -9.31 1.09 -14.92
CA LEU A 54 -9.19 2.36 -14.21
C LEU A 54 -10.55 2.88 -13.74
N ALA A 55 -11.61 2.74 -14.55
CA ALA A 55 -12.97 3.09 -14.14
C ALA A 55 -13.43 2.25 -12.94
N LEU A 56 -13.12 0.95 -12.91
CA LEU A 56 -13.41 0.08 -11.77
C LEU A 56 -12.60 0.46 -10.52
N VAL A 57 -11.34 0.87 -10.67
CA VAL A 57 -10.55 1.42 -9.56
C VAL A 57 -11.19 2.69 -9.00
N VAL A 58 -11.62 3.62 -9.86
CA VAL A 58 -12.31 4.84 -9.42
C VAL A 58 -13.63 4.51 -8.72
N ALA A 59 -14.42 3.56 -9.24
CA ALA A 59 -15.65 3.10 -8.61
C ALA A 59 -15.38 2.47 -7.22
N ASN A 60 -14.33 1.66 -7.09
CA ASN A 60 -13.92 1.11 -5.81
C ASN A 60 -13.56 2.23 -4.81
N ARG A 61 -12.79 3.24 -5.25
CA ARG A 61 -12.44 4.40 -4.40
C ARG A 61 -13.65 5.20 -3.98
N LEU A 62 -14.66 5.35 -4.84
CA LEU A 62 -15.93 5.98 -4.52
C LEU A 62 -16.64 5.23 -3.38
N PHE A 63 -16.84 3.92 -3.54
CA PHE A 63 -17.54 3.10 -2.54
C PHE A 63 -16.81 3.07 -1.19
N VAL A 64 -15.48 2.91 -1.20
CA VAL A 64 -14.67 2.95 0.03
C VAL A 64 -14.74 4.33 0.68
N SER A 65 -14.67 5.40 -0.11
CA SER A 65 -14.76 6.77 0.42
C SER A 65 -16.11 7.02 1.09
N LEU A 66 -17.20 6.55 0.49
CA LEU A 66 -18.54 6.65 1.07
C LEU A 66 -18.66 5.84 2.37
N ALA A 67 -18.21 4.59 2.36
CA ALA A 67 -18.26 3.71 3.53
C ALA A 67 -17.43 4.27 4.71
N CYS A 68 -16.27 4.85 4.42
CA CYS A 68 -15.37 5.41 5.43
C CYS A 68 -15.63 6.90 5.74
N ARG A 69 -16.65 7.53 5.14
CA ARG A 69 -16.93 8.97 5.24
C ARG A 69 -15.73 9.86 4.91
N GLN A 70 -14.90 9.41 3.96
CA GLN A 70 -13.77 10.18 3.45
C GLN A 70 -14.24 11.10 2.32
N ASN A 71 -13.48 12.16 2.08
CA ASN A 71 -13.73 13.02 0.93
C ASN A 71 -13.35 12.29 -0.38
N ILE A 72 -14.34 12.14 -1.26
CA ILE A 72 -14.24 11.37 -2.50
C ILE A 72 -13.16 11.94 -3.44
N LEU A 73 -13.11 13.28 -3.58
CA LEU A 73 -12.18 13.95 -4.48
C LEU A 73 -10.74 13.71 -4.03
N TYR A 74 -10.44 13.91 -2.75
CA TYR A 74 -9.11 13.63 -2.20
C TYR A 74 -8.76 12.15 -2.27
N SER A 75 -9.73 11.26 -2.04
CA SER A 75 -9.54 9.81 -2.12
C SER A 75 -9.10 9.34 -3.51
N ILE A 76 -9.69 9.91 -4.57
CA ILE A 76 -9.37 9.58 -5.97
C ILE A 76 -8.06 10.26 -6.39
N LEU A 77 -7.92 11.57 -6.16
CA LEU A 77 -6.76 12.33 -6.61
C LEU A 77 -5.46 11.87 -5.95
N LEU A 78 -5.52 11.54 -4.66
CA LEU A 78 -4.34 11.09 -3.91
C LEU A 78 -4.07 9.59 -4.07
N HIS A 79 -4.90 8.85 -4.78
CA HIS A 79 -4.74 7.40 -4.93
C HIS A 79 -3.35 6.99 -5.48
N PRO A 80 -2.78 7.65 -6.51
CA PRO A 80 -1.41 7.33 -6.95
C PRO A 80 -0.37 7.55 -5.85
N PHE A 81 -0.48 8.64 -5.10
CA PHE A 81 0.41 8.93 -3.96
C PHE A 81 0.24 7.93 -2.81
N GLN A 82 -0.98 7.44 -2.59
CA GLN A 82 -1.26 6.37 -1.62
C GLN A 82 -0.59 5.05 -2.05
N MET A 83 -0.65 4.70 -3.33
CA MET A 83 0.02 3.51 -3.86
C MET A 83 1.55 3.59 -3.75
N ILE A 84 2.13 4.76 -4.04
CA ILE A 84 3.57 5.00 -3.82
C ILE A 84 3.92 4.87 -2.33
N SER A 85 3.12 5.48 -1.45
CA SER A 85 3.32 5.37 0.00
C SER A 85 3.25 3.92 0.48
N PHE A 86 2.29 3.14 -0.04
CA PHE A 86 2.16 1.72 0.26
C PHE A 86 3.39 0.92 -0.19
N ALA A 87 3.90 1.19 -1.39
CA ALA A 87 5.13 0.58 -1.90
C ALA A 87 6.35 0.91 -1.01
N ILE A 88 6.48 2.17 -0.57
CA ILE A 88 7.55 2.61 0.35
C ILE A 88 7.44 1.86 1.68
N ILE A 89 6.26 1.81 2.27
CA ILE A 89 6.03 1.18 3.58
C ILE A 89 6.32 -0.33 3.52
N ILE A 90 5.86 -1.02 2.47
CA ILE A 90 6.16 -2.45 2.26
C ILE A 90 7.66 -2.66 2.09
N SER A 91 8.32 -1.84 1.29
CA SER A 91 9.77 -1.90 1.09
C SER A 91 10.49 -1.79 2.45
N TYR A 92 10.13 -0.78 3.26
CA TYR A 92 10.69 -0.62 4.60
C TYR A 92 10.42 -1.81 5.54
N ASN A 93 9.21 -2.41 5.48
CA ASN A 93 8.89 -3.61 6.26
C ASN A 93 9.84 -4.77 5.92
N ILE A 94 10.10 -4.99 4.63
CA ILE A 94 10.97 -6.06 4.14
C ILE A 94 12.44 -5.78 4.48
N PHE A 95 12.95 -4.59 4.15
CA PHE A 95 14.35 -4.22 4.40
C PHE A 95 14.70 -4.28 5.89
N ARG A 96 13.82 -3.81 6.78
CA ARG A 96 14.05 -3.86 8.23
C ARG A 96 14.06 -5.28 8.78
N ARG A 97 13.23 -6.17 8.23
CA ARG A 97 13.27 -7.60 8.57
C ARG A 97 14.61 -8.23 8.19
N ILE A 98 15.10 -7.95 6.97
CA ILE A 98 16.37 -8.49 6.48
C ILE A 98 17.54 -7.98 7.33
N LYS A 99 17.56 -6.67 7.66
CA LYS A 99 18.62 -6.06 8.47
C LYS A 99 18.58 -6.47 9.96
N LYS A 100 17.52 -7.15 10.43
CA LYS A 100 17.27 -7.47 11.86
C LYS A 100 17.38 -6.24 12.79
N ASP A 101 17.26 -5.03 12.27
CA ASP A 101 17.47 -3.78 13.02
C ASP A 101 16.13 -3.18 13.45
N THR A 102 15.32 -4.01 14.11
CA THR A 102 14.02 -3.57 14.60
C THR A 102 14.21 -2.86 15.93
N THR A 103 14.60 -1.58 15.90
CA THR A 103 14.67 -0.76 17.11
C THR A 103 13.26 -0.28 17.51
N TRP A 104 12.79 -0.63 18.70
CA TRP A 104 11.55 -0.09 19.28
C TRP A 104 11.86 0.83 20.44
N LYS A 105 11.46 2.11 20.35
CA LYS A 105 11.69 3.12 21.38
C LYS A 105 13.15 3.12 21.91
N GLY A 106 14.13 2.97 21.02
CA GLY A 106 15.56 2.92 21.36
C GLY A 106 16.12 1.56 21.77
N ARG A 107 15.33 0.47 21.72
CA ARG A 107 15.80 -0.90 22.05
C ARG A 107 15.84 -1.78 20.82
N LYS A 108 16.94 -2.47 20.55
CA LYS A 108 17.00 -3.51 19.50
C LYS A 108 16.09 -4.67 19.91
N ILE A 109 15.09 -4.98 19.08
CA ILE A 109 14.29 -6.19 19.19
C ILE A 109 14.91 -7.21 18.24
N SER A 110 15.48 -8.28 18.80
CA SER A 110 15.80 -9.47 18.01
C SER A 110 14.49 -10.15 17.64
N LEU A 111 14.23 -10.28 16.34
CA LEU A 111 13.22 -11.20 15.81
C LEU A 111 13.66 -12.65 16.04
#